data_AF-A0A920RKP3-F1
#
_entry.id   AF-A0A920RKP3-F1
#
_cell.length_a   1.000
_cell.length_b   1.000
_cell.length_c   1.000
_cell.angle_alpha   90.00
_cell.angle_beta   90.00
_cell.angle_gamma   90.00
#
_symmetry.space_group_name_H-M   'P 1'
#
loop_
_entity.id
_entity.type
_entity.pdbx_description
1 polymer ?
#
loop_
_entity_poly.entity_id
_entity_poly.type
_entity_poly.pdbx_seq_one_letter_code
_entity_poly.pdbx_strand_id
1 'polypeptide(L)'
;MLRLIVTSSTYPQSFEDDPSPVAAGSSQSPVGPRVQVSASGRTDPRRGLAAGGLLVERIGGPRVKPYQPPGLWKETSNRPYVQDSGAALYRRSLYTYWKRSVPPAEPVRIGRADAETCITRRQRTNTPLMALVLMNDPTFVEAARGLAVRTMLRDAVDDVARVEWLFVAVTARRPGPQELETMVRLIADQRTRFRGRPQAARELLSVGQSPLDKRVDVVEQAAWTALASVLLNTDEAITRE
;
A
#
# COMPACT_ATOMS: atom_id res chain seq x y z
N MET A 1 17.10 9.64 33.45
CA MET A 1 16.10 8.84 32.72
C MET A 1 16.66 8.26 31.42
N LEU A 2 17.20 9.07 30.49
CA LEU A 2 17.82 8.55 29.25
C LEU A 2 18.95 7.54 29.49
N ARG A 3 19.83 7.79 30.47
CA ARG A 3 20.90 6.84 30.85
C ARG A 3 20.36 5.47 31.27
N LEU A 4 19.26 5.44 32.02
CA LEU A 4 18.60 4.21 32.50
C LEU A 4 18.03 3.37 31.35
N ILE A 5 17.60 4.02 30.27
CA ILE A 5 17.11 3.35 29.06
C ILE A 5 18.30 2.76 28.30
N VAL A 6 19.36 3.53 28.08
CA VAL A 6 20.53 3.11 27.29
C VAL A 6 21.35 2.02 27.99
N THR A 7 21.36 1.98 29.32
CA THR A 7 22.08 0.95 30.10
C THR A 7 21.20 -0.20 30.56
N SER A 8 19.93 -0.27 30.17
CA SER A 8 19.08 -1.42 30.50
C SER A 8 19.62 -2.65 29.76
N SER A 9 19.54 -3.84 30.36
CA SER A 9 19.95 -5.09 29.70
C SER A 9 19.13 -5.39 28.44
N THR A 10 17.97 -4.77 28.28
CA THR A 10 17.07 -4.91 27.12
C THR A 10 17.48 -4.01 25.96
N TYR A 11 18.17 -2.89 26.21
CA TYR A 11 18.60 -1.95 25.16
C TYR A 11 19.71 -2.49 24.23
N PRO A 12 20.72 -3.25 24.72
CA PRO A 12 21.71 -3.91 23.88
C PRO A 12 21.29 -5.31 23.41
N GLN A 13 20.05 -5.76 23.63
CA GLN A 13 19.57 -7.01 23.02
C GLN A 13 19.38 -6.80 21.51
N SER A 14 20.43 -7.09 20.76
CA SER A 14 20.37 -7.34 19.32
C SER A 14 19.78 -8.72 19.07
N PHE A 15 18.94 -8.83 18.04
CA PHE A 15 18.57 -10.12 17.49
C PHE A 15 19.77 -10.58 16.64
N GLU A 16 20.56 -11.53 17.15
CA GLU A 16 21.59 -12.20 16.36
C GLU A 16 20.95 -13.44 15.71
N ASP A 17 20.97 -13.50 14.38
CA ASP A 17 20.66 -14.73 13.65
C ASP A 17 21.80 -15.72 13.91
N ASP A 18 21.52 -16.78 14.66
CA ASP A 18 22.47 -17.86 14.92
C ASP A 18 22.76 -18.63 13.61
N PRO A 19 24.00 -18.64 13.09
CA PRO A 19 24.36 -19.28 11.83
C PRO A 19 24.71 -20.77 12.00
N SER A 20 24.26 -21.41 13.08
CA SER A 20 24.35 -22.86 13.27
C SER A 20 23.86 -23.62 12.02
N PRO A 21 24.64 -24.58 11.49
CA PRO A 21 24.23 -25.36 10.33
C PRO A 21 23.03 -26.22 10.72
N VAL A 22 21.85 -25.75 10.33
CA VAL A 22 20.59 -26.49 10.45
C VAL A 22 20.78 -27.84 9.77
N ALA A 23 20.76 -28.90 10.57
CA ALA A 23 20.86 -30.27 10.12
C ALA A 23 19.88 -30.49 8.94
N ALA A 24 20.41 -31.09 7.88
CA ALA A 24 19.67 -31.45 6.66
C ALA A 24 18.39 -32.21 7.02
N GLY A 25 17.25 -31.50 7.02
CA GLY A 25 15.97 -32.10 7.43
C GLY A 25 14.92 -31.12 7.94
N SER A 26 15.26 -29.88 8.31
CA SER A 26 14.24 -28.87 8.68
C SER A 26 14.22 -27.71 7.69
N SER A 27 13.05 -27.45 7.12
CA SER A 27 12.77 -26.46 6.07
C SER A 27 12.72 -25.01 6.59
N GLN A 28 13.59 -24.64 7.52
CA GLN A 28 13.65 -23.28 8.04
C GLN A 28 14.71 -22.49 7.28
N SER A 29 14.26 -21.72 6.30
CA SER A 29 15.05 -20.67 5.64
C SER A 29 15.48 -19.60 6.66
N PRO A 30 16.60 -18.89 6.44
CA PRO A 30 17.14 -17.83 7.31
C PRO A 30 16.32 -16.52 7.26
N VAL A 31 15.01 -16.63 7.02
CA VAL A 31 14.07 -15.53 7.06
C VAL A 31 13.50 -15.54 8.46
N GLY A 32 13.66 -14.44 9.21
CA GLY A 32 13.03 -14.27 10.52
C GLY A 32 11.55 -14.67 10.50
N PRO A 33 10.96 -15.02 11.66
CA PRO A 33 9.59 -15.52 11.68
C PRO A 33 8.68 -14.50 11.01
N ARG A 34 7.93 -14.91 9.98
CA ARG A 34 6.95 -14.09 9.27
C ARG A 34 5.90 -13.60 10.26
N VAL A 35 6.17 -12.49 10.93
CA VAL A 35 5.26 -11.92 11.91
C VAL A 35 4.26 -11.11 11.11
N GLN A 36 3.14 -11.76 10.75
CA GLN A 36 2.00 -11.08 10.18
C GLN A 36 1.66 -9.88 11.07
N VAL A 37 1.88 -8.69 10.52
CA VAL A 37 1.55 -7.42 11.18
C VAL A 37 0.06 -7.45 11.54
N SER A 38 -0.34 -6.82 12.65
CA SER A 38 -1.77 -6.72 12.97
C SER A 38 -2.55 -6.06 11.81
N ALA A 39 -3.83 -6.39 11.61
CA ALA A 39 -4.63 -5.91 10.47
C ALA A 39 -4.51 -4.40 10.18
N SER A 40 -4.45 -3.56 11.21
CA SER A 40 -4.26 -2.10 11.10
C SER A 40 -2.87 -1.63 10.62
N GLY A 41 -1.84 -2.49 10.73
CA GLY A 41 -0.48 -2.18 10.28
C GLY A 41 -0.09 -2.85 8.97
N ARG A 42 -0.83 -3.90 8.56
CA ARG A 42 -0.67 -4.57 7.25
C ARG A 42 -1.10 -3.68 6.10
N THR A 43 -2.17 -2.93 6.31
CA THR A 43 -2.83 -2.15 5.25
C THR A 43 -3.08 -0.75 5.76
N ASP A 44 -2.02 -0.06 6.18
CA ASP A 44 -2.09 1.38 6.41
C ASP A 44 -2.01 2.07 5.04
N PRO A 45 -3.02 2.87 4.63
CA PRO A 45 -2.96 3.68 3.42
C PRO A 45 -1.66 4.49 3.32
N ARG A 46 -1.05 4.83 4.46
CA ARG A 46 0.26 5.47 4.52
C ARG A 46 1.33 4.73 3.71
N ARG A 47 1.37 3.39 3.74
CA ARG A 47 2.40 2.60 3.03
C ARG A 47 2.24 2.74 1.52
N GLY A 48 1.01 2.56 1.03
CA GLY A 48 0.69 2.78 -0.39
C GLY A 48 1.01 4.21 -0.81
N LEU A 49 0.53 5.20 -0.05
CA LEU A 49 0.77 6.62 -0.34
C LEU A 49 2.27 6.98 -0.32
N ALA A 50 3.06 6.39 0.59
CA ALA A 50 4.50 6.59 0.65
C ALA A 50 5.20 5.96 -0.56
N ALA A 51 4.82 4.73 -0.93
CA ALA A 51 5.33 4.07 -2.14
C ALA A 51 4.98 4.88 -3.40
N GLY A 52 3.77 5.45 -3.47
CA GLY A 52 3.35 6.34 -4.56
C GLY A 52 3.97 7.73 -4.54
N GLY A 53 4.66 8.13 -3.46
CA GLY A 53 5.18 9.49 -3.29
C GLY A 53 4.11 10.57 -3.07
N LEU A 54 2.88 10.15 -2.72
CA LEU A 54 1.74 11.04 -2.47
C LEU A 54 1.59 11.44 -1.00
N LEU A 55 2.23 10.69 -0.08
CA LEU A 55 2.06 10.88 1.36
C LEU A 55 2.47 12.29 1.81
N VAL A 56 1.54 12.98 2.46
CA VAL A 56 1.79 14.28 3.09
C VAL A 56 2.12 14.07 4.58
N GLU A 57 3.40 14.28 4.94
CA GLU A 57 3.92 14.07 6.29
C GLU A 57 3.72 15.26 7.26
N ARG A 58 2.67 16.06 7.05
CA ARG A 58 2.34 17.18 7.95
C ARG A 58 1.87 16.67 9.31
N ILE A 59 2.57 17.08 10.37
CA ILE A 59 2.21 16.79 11.76
C ILE A 59 1.18 17.82 12.27
N GLY A 60 0.14 17.35 12.97
CA GLY A 60 -0.89 18.20 13.59
C GLY A 60 -1.87 18.86 12.60
N GLY A 61 -2.68 19.81 13.06
CA GLY A 61 -3.69 20.50 12.26
C GLY A 61 -5.08 19.84 12.24
N PRO A 62 -6.01 20.36 11.44
CA PRO A 62 -7.40 19.89 11.44
C PRO A 62 -7.51 18.46 10.90
N ARG A 63 -8.59 17.78 11.31
CA ARG A 63 -8.97 16.46 10.83
C ARG A 63 -9.35 16.55 9.35
N VAL A 64 -9.01 15.53 8.58
CA VAL A 64 -9.30 15.47 7.14
C VAL A 64 -10.30 14.39 6.78
N LYS A 65 -10.95 14.56 5.64
CA LYS A 65 -11.98 13.67 5.10
C LYS A 65 -11.52 13.14 3.73
N PRO A 66 -10.77 12.02 3.70
CA PRO A 66 -10.30 11.38 2.46
C PRO A 66 -11.46 10.73 1.70
N TYR A 67 -11.18 9.97 0.64
CA TYR A 67 -12.20 9.29 -0.15
C TYR A 67 -13.12 8.41 0.72
N GLN A 68 -14.43 8.53 0.49
CA GLN A 68 -15.43 7.69 1.09
C GLN A 68 -16.57 7.47 0.09
N PRO A 69 -17.13 6.24 -0.03
CA PRO A 69 -18.27 6.01 -0.89
C PRO A 69 -19.45 6.93 -0.55
N PRO A 70 -20.17 7.44 -1.57
CA PRO A 70 -21.33 8.30 -1.34
C PRO A 70 -22.44 7.52 -0.61
N GLY A 71 -23.24 8.23 0.19
CA GLY A 71 -24.44 7.66 0.81
C GLY A 71 -24.26 7.13 2.23
N LEU A 72 -23.04 6.81 2.68
CA LEU A 72 -22.80 6.25 4.02
C LEU A 72 -23.25 7.15 5.18
N TRP A 73 -23.32 8.47 4.96
CA TRP A 73 -23.73 9.42 5.99
C TRP A 73 -25.23 9.74 5.95
N LYS A 74 -25.96 9.34 4.90
CA LYS A 74 -27.37 9.71 4.71
C LYS A 74 -28.29 9.07 5.75
N GLU A 75 -27.96 7.87 6.22
CA GLU A 75 -28.80 7.11 7.16
C GLU A 75 -28.63 7.55 8.63
N THR A 76 -27.45 8.08 8.99
CA THR A 76 -27.09 8.34 10.40
C THR A 76 -26.81 9.82 10.70
N SER A 77 -26.99 10.72 9.72
CA SER A 77 -26.61 12.13 9.85
C SER A 77 -27.50 13.01 8.99
N ASN A 78 -27.98 14.12 9.57
CA ASN A 78 -28.59 15.21 8.79
C ASN A 78 -27.57 16.00 7.96
N ARG A 79 -26.26 15.72 8.12
CA ARG A 79 -25.18 16.38 7.36
C ARG A 79 -24.49 15.38 6.42
N PRO A 80 -24.31 15.72 5.13
CA PRO A 80 -23.61 14.87 4.19
C PRO A 80 -22.10 14.82 4.49
N TYR A 81 -21.45 13.76 4.03
CA TYR A 81 -19.98 13.71 3.98
C TYR A 81 -19.50 14.65 2.88
N VAL A 82 -18.70 15.65 3.26
CA VAL A 82 -17.99 16.52 2.33
C VAL A 82 -16.55 16.04 2.30
N GLN A 83 -16.15 15.47 1.16
CA GLN A 83 -14.78 15.03 0.92
C GLN A 83 -13.87 16.26 0.83
N ASP A 84 -12.71 16.19 1.46
CA ASP A 84 -11.68 17.22 1.28
C ASP A 84 -10.99 17.05 -0.10
N SER A 85 -10.09 17.98 -0.45
CA SER A 85 -9.38 17.97 -1.73
C SER A 85 -7.88 18.20 -1.56
N GLY A 86 -7.13 17.85 -2.62
CA GLY A 86 -5.68 18.06 -2.69
C GLY A 86 -4.91 17.33 -1.58
N ALA A 87 -3.96 18.03 -0.95
CA ALA A 87 -3.05 17.45 0.05
C ALA A 87 -3.76 16.83 1.27
N ALA A 88 -5.01 17.23 1.56
CA ALA A 88 -5.80 16.68 2.65
C ALA A 88 -6.15 15.19 2.43
N LEU A 89 -6.26 14.75 1.18
CA LEU A 89 -6.58 13.37 0.81
C LEU A 89 -5.44 12.40 1.12
N TYR A 90 -4.20 12.88 1.11
CA TYR A 90 -3.00 12.05 1.18
C TYR A 90 -2.31 12.11 2.54
N ARG A 91 -3.03 12.49 3.59
CA ARG A 91 -2.49 12.53 4.95
C ARG A 91 -2.53 11.13 5.58
N ARG A 92 -1.73 10.96 6.63
CA ARG A 92 -1.77 9.75 7.46
C ARG A 92 -3.19 9.51 7.98
N SER A 93 -3.61 8.23 7.96
CA SER A 93 -4.92 7.74 8.45
C SER A 93 -5.26 8.19 9.89
N LEU A 94 -4.23 8.48 10.69
CA LEU A 94 -4.33 9.08 12.03
C LEU A 94 -5.07 10.44 12.04
N TYR A 95 -4.94 11.24 10.98
CA TYR A 95 -5.57 12.56 10.87
C TYR A 95 -6.96 12.52 10.23
N THR A 96 -7.41 11.35 9.78
CA THR A 96 -8.74 11.19 9.22
C THR A 96 -9.80 11.52 10.27
N TYR A 97 -10.94 12.05 9.85
CA TYR A 97 -12.09 12.28 10.69
C TYR A 97 -12.85 10.97 10.93
N TRP A 98 -13.12 10.65 12.20
CA TRP A 98 -13.82 9.44 12.59
C TRP A 98 -15.12 9.82 13.30
N LYS A 99 -16.24 9.42 12.70
CA LYS A 99 -17.55 9.45 13.36
C LYS A 99 -17.79 8.08 13.98
N ARG A 100 -18.17 8.02 15.26
CA ARG A 100 -18.39 6.75 15.98
C ARG A 100 -19.40 5.86 15.25
N SER A 101 -20.54 6.43 14.85
CA SER A 101 -21.62 5.69 14.18
C SER A 101 -21.36 5.39 12.69
N VAL A 102 -20.49 6.15 12.03
CA VAL A 102 -20.14 5.95 10.61
C VAL A 102 -18.62 6.07 10.44
N PRO A 103 -17.87 5.04 10.84
CA PRO A 103 -16.43 5.02 10.65
C PRO A 103 -16.03 5.13 9.16
N PRO A 104 -14.77 5.52 8.87
CA PRO A 104 -14.21 5.39 7.52
C PRO A 104 -14.32 3.93 7.03
N ALA A 105 -14.73 3.73 5.77
CA ALA A 105 -15.12 2.42 5.25
C ALA A 105 -13.93 1.48 5.00
N GLU A 106 -12.85 2.00 4.44
CA GLU A 106 -11.61 1.27 4.14
C GLU A 106 -11.05 0.50 5.36
N PRO A 107 -10.74 1.15 6.50
CA PRO A 107 -10.15 0.44 7.64
C PRO A 107 -11.11 -0.56 8.28
N VAL A 108 -12.43 -0.34 8.22
CA VAL A 108 -13.43 -1.31 8.72
C VAL A 108 -13.40 -2.58 7.87
N ARG A 109 -13.39 -2.45 6.54
CA ARG A 109 -13.35 -3.60 5.62
C ARG A 109 -12.08 -4.44 5.73
N ILE A 110 -11.00 -3.83 6.22
CA ILE A 110 -9.70 -4.46 6.45
C ILE A 110 -9.62 -5.14 7.84
N GLY A 111 -10.70 -5.05 8.63
CA GLY A 111 -10.78 -5.70 9.95
C GLY A 111 -10.19 -4.86 11.07
N ARG A 112 -10.32 -3.52 11.00
CA ARG A 112 -10.10 -2.67 12.16
C ARG A 112 -11.12 -3.02 13.25
N ALA A 113 -10.64 -3.03 14.50
CA ALA A 113 -11.46 -3.10 15.69
C ALA A 113 -12.61 -2.09 15.69
N ASP A 114 -13.76 -2.52 16.18
CA ASP A 114 -14.86 -1.62 16.48
C ASP A 114 -14.50 -0.71 17.67
N ALA A 115 -14.96 0.53 17.65
CA ALA A 115 -14.75 1.48 18.73
C ALA A 115 -15.65 1.22 19.95
N GLU A 116 -16.67 0.38 19.80
CA GLU A 116 -17.66 0.08 20.85
C GLU A 116 -17.33 -1.18 21.65
N THR A 117 -16.37 -1.99 21.21
CA THR A 117 -16.01 -3.25 21.86
C THR A 117 -14.55 -3.29 22.28
N CYS A 118 -14.29 -3.87 23.46
CA CYS A 118 -12.94 -4.13 23.92
C CYS A 118 -12.39 -5.37 23.20
N ILE A 119 -11.25 -5.23 22.53
CA ILE A 119 -10.57 -6.33 21.86
C ILE A 119 -9.26 -6.63 22.58
N THR A 120 -9.18 -7.79 23.23
CA THR A 120 -7.98 -8.26 23.96
C THR A 120 -6.86 -8.72 23.01
N ARG A 121 -7.20 -9.17 21.80
CA ARG A 121 -6.24 -9.60 20.78
C ARG A 121 -6.62 -9.10 19.39
N ARG A 122 -5.70 -8.44 18.71
CA ARG A 122 -5.91 -8.02 17.31
C ARG A 122 -6.05 -9.23 16.39
N GLN A 123 -7.11 -9.25 15.60
CA GLN A 123 -7.31 -10.26 14.57
C GLN A 123 -6.28 -10.08 13.45
N ARG A 124 -5.82 -11.22 12.92
CA ARG A 124 -5.04 -11.28 11.69
C ARG A 124 -6.04 -11.53 10.56
N THR A 125 -6.11 -10.63 9.60
CA THR A 125 -7.13 -10.65 8.55
C THR A 125 -6.44 -10.87 7.21
N ASN A 126 -6.83 -11.94 6.50
CA ASN A 126 -6.51 -12.19 5.10
C ASN A 126 -7.82 -12.47 4.33
N THR A 127 -8.78 -11.56 4.46
CA THR A 127 -10.08 -11.73 3.82
C THR A 127 -9.99 -11.31 2.35
N PRO A 128 -10.71 -11.97 1.44
CA PRO A 128 -10.80 -11.53 0.04
C PRO A 128 -11.26 -10.08 -0.10
N LEU A 129 -12.05 -9.58 0.86
CA LEU A 129 -12.48 -8.20 0.93
C LEU A 129 -11.31 -7.21 1.08
N MET A 130 -10.25 -7.58 1.81
CA MET A 130 -9.05 -6.76 1.93
C MET A 130 -8.36 -6.58 0.57
N ALA A 131 -8.18 -7.66 -0.18
CA ALA A 131 -7.61 -7.60 -1.52
C ALA A 131 -8.48 -6.76 -2.46
N LEU A 132 -9.81 -6.89 -2.34
CA LEU A 132 -10.74 -6.07 -3.12
C LEU A 132 -10.61 -4.58 -2.80
N VAL A 133 -10.45 -4.21 -1.53
CA VAL A 133 -10.23 -2.81 -1.13
C VAL A 133 -8.91 -2.28 -1.69
N LEU A 134 -7.83 -3.06 -1.58
CA LEU A 134 -6.50 -2.69 -2.11
C LEU A 134 -6.51 -2.45 -3.62
N MET A 135 -7.29 -3.23 -4.37
CA MET A 135 -7.38 -3.08 -5.83
C MET A 135 -8.29 -1.94 -6.30
N ASN A 136 -9.29 -1.55 -5.50
CA ASN A 136 -10.37 -0.68 -5.98
C ASN A 136 -10.51 0.66 -5.24
N ASP A 137 -9.98 0.80 -4.02
CA ASP A 137 -10.06 2.09 -3.34
C ASP A 137 -9.25 3.14 -4.11
N PRO A 138 -9.82 4.34 -4.37
CA PRO A 138 -9.11 5.39 -5.10
C PRO A 138 -7.75 5.71 -4.48
N THR A 139 -7.60 5.64 -3.16
CA THR A 139 -6.35 5.90 -2.46
C THR A 139 -5.23 4.96 -2.91
N PHE A 140 -5.52 3.66 -3.04
CA PHE A 140 -4.54 2.66 -3.47
C PHE A 140 -4.29 2.69 -4.97
N VAL A 141 -5.33 2.99 -5.78
CA VAL A 141 -5.16 3.19 -7.23
C VAL A 141 -4.27 4.40 -7.51
N GLU A 142 -4.46 5.52 -6.80
CA GLU A 142 -3.60 6.70 -6.92
C GLU A 142 -2.17 6.43 -6.45
N ALA A 143 -2.01 5.68 -5.36
CA ALA A 143 -0.70 5.22 -4.92
C ALA A 143 0.02 4.39 -6.00
N ALA A 144 -0.70 3.46 -6.65
CA ALA A 144 -0.16 2.68 -7.76
C ALA A 144 0.21 3.56 -8.96
N ARG A 145 -0.62 4.56 -9.29
CA ARG A 145 -0.33 5.54 -10.36
C ARG A 145 0.93 6.34 -10.06
N GLY A 146 1.07 6.84 -8.83
CA GLY A 146 2.26 7.57 -8.40
C GLY A 146 3.51 6.69 -8.44
N LEU A 147 3.39 5.45 -7.98
CA LEU A 147 4.49 4.49 -8.00
C LEU A 147 4.92 4.15 -9.44
N ALA A 148 3.97 3.96 -10.35
CA ALA A 148 4.23 3.74 -11.78
C ALA A 148 4.98 4.91 -12.42
N VAL A 149 4.57 6.14 -12.15
CA VAL A 149 5.27 7.35 -12.64
C VAL A 149 6.68 7.41 -12.08
N ARG A 150 6.86 7.14 -10.77
CA ARG A 150 8.19 7.10 -10.15
C ARG A 150 9.08 6.06 -10.82
N THR A 151 8.58 4.86 -11.10
CA THR A 151 9.32 3.81 -11.81
C THR A 151 9.71 4.25 -13.22
N MET A 152 8.77 4.84 -13.96
CA MET A 152 8.97 5.24 -15.36
C MET A 152 9.95 6.39 -15.54
N LEU A 153 9.98 7.32 -14.59
CA LEU A 153 10.88 8.48 -14.63
C LEU A 153 12.29 8.16 -14.12
N ARG A 154 12.56 6.93 -13.67
CA ARG A 154 13.92 6.55 -13.33
C ARG A 154 14.75 6.38 -14.58
N ASP A 155 16.00 6.80 -14.45
CA ASP A 155 17.03 6.44 -15.40
C ASP A 155 17.34 4.94 -15.21
N ALA A 156 16.85 4.15 -16.17
CA ALA A 156 16.94 2.70 -16.18
C ALA A 156 17.15 2.25 -17.62
N VAL A 157 18.06 1.30 -17.79
CA VAL A 157 18.53 0.83 -19.10
C VAL A 157 17.41 0.13 -19.86
N ASP A 158 16.58 -0.65 -19.16
CA ASP A 158 15.50 -1.44 -19.73
C ASP A 158 14.33 -1.62 -18.75
N ASP A 159 13.28 -2.30 -19.20
CA ASP A 159 12.11 -2.60 -18.37
C ASP A 159 12.42 -3.58 -17.25
N VAL A 160 13.41 -4.46 -17.43
CA VAL A 160 13.85 -5.40 -16.40
C VAL A 160 14.38 -4.64 -15.20
N ALA A 161 15.29 -3.70 -15.40
CA ALA A 161 15.81 -2.84 -14.32
C ALA A 161 14.70 -2.02 -13.64
N ARG A 162 13.69 -1.56 -14.40
CA ARG A 162 12.51 -0.87 -13.84
C ARG A 162 11.66 -1.80 -12.97
N VAL A 163 11.42 -3.03 -13.41
CA VAL A 163 10.68 -4.05 -12.63
C VAL A 163 11.43 -4.40 -11.36
N GLU A 164 12.74 -4.64 -11.44
CA GLU A 164 13.57 -4.93 -10.26
C GLU A 164 13.50 -3.80 -9.24
N TRP A 165 13.62 -2.54 -9.69
CA TRP A 165 13.51 -1.40 -8.80
C TRP A 165 12.12 -1.30 -8.17
N LEU A 166 11.06 -1.45 -8.97
CA LEU A 166 9.68 -1.42 -8.50
C LEU A 166 9.43 -2.51 -7.45
N PHE A 167 9.94 -3.71 -7.69
CA PHE A 167 9.85 -4.84 -6.78
C PHE A 167 10.51 -4.51 -5.44
N VAL A 168 11.77 -4.08 -5.47
CA VAL A 168 12.52 -3.69 -4.27
C VAL A 168 11.85 -2.52 -3.54
N ALA A 169 11.32 -1.54 -4.26
CA ALA A 169 10.66 -0.38 -3.66
C ALA A 169 9.42 -0.74 -2.83
N VAL A 170 8.75 -1.85 -3.17
CA VAL A 170 7.54 -2.30 -2.47
C VAL A 170 7.84 -3.41 -1.45
N THR A 171 8.62 -4.41 -1.82
CA THR A 171 8.86 -5.62 -1.00
C THR A 171 10.15 -5.59 -0.21
N ALA A 172 11.03 -4.61 -0.47
CA ALA A 172 12.38 -4.52 0.10
C ALA A 172 13.30 -5.73 -0.16
N ARG A 173 12.94 -6.64 -1.08
CA ARG A 173 13.82 -7.72 -1.58
C ARG A 173 13.97 -7.66 -3.09
N ARG A 174 14.91 -8.43 -3.64
CA ARG A 174 15.04 -8.62 -5.09
C ARG A 174 14.06 -9.70 -5.60
N PRO A 175 13.50 -9.53 -6.80
CA PRO A 175 12.65 -10.56 -7.40
C PRO A 175 13.49 -11.81 -7.74
N GLY A 176 12.89 -12.98 -7.60
CA GLY A 176 13.45 -14.21 -8.15
C GLY A 176 13.29 -14.27 -9.68
N PRO A 177 13.98 -15.21 -10.38
CA PRO A 177 13.95 -15.29 -11.83
C PRO A 177 12.54 -15.46 -12.41
N GLN A 178 11.72 -16.32 -11.80
CA GLN A 178 10.35 -16.59 -12.24
C GLN A 178 9.42 -15.39 -12.01
N GLU A 179 9.60 -14.66 -10.90
CA GLU A 179 8.81 -13.48 -10.59
C GLU A 179 9.11 -12.36 -11.57
N LEU A 180 10.39 -12.15 -11.86
CA LEU A 180 10.86 -11.17 -12.83
C LEU A 180 10.30 -11.46 -14.22
N GLU A 181 10.39 -12.71 -14.69
CA GLU A 181 9.82 -13.14 -15.97
C GLU A 181 8.30 -12.88 -16.02
N THR A 182 7.58 -13.25 -14.96
CA THR A 182 6.13 -13.06 -14.86
C THR A 182 5.75 -11.57 -14.94
N MET A 183 6.49 -10.70 -14.25
CA MET A 183 6.21 -9.26 -14.22
C MET A 183 6.52 -8.57 -15.55
N VAL A 184 7.61 -8.94 -16.21
CA VAL A 184 7.96 -8.43 -17.54
C VAL A 184 6.90 -8.85 -18.55
N ARG A 185 6.45 -10.11 -18.50
CA ARG A 185 5.33 -10.60 -19.33
C ARG A 185 4.04 -9.81 -19.05
N LEU A 186 3.72 -9.60 -17.78
CA LEU A 186 2.53 -8.84 -17.39
C LEU A 186 2.54 -7.43 -17.97
N ILE A 187 3.67 -6.72 -17.95
CA ILE A 187 3.78 -5.38 -18.57
C ILE A 187 3.53 -5.46 -20.08
N ALA A 188 4.14 -6.42 -20.77
CA ALA A 188 3.95 -6.59 -22.21
C ALA A 188 2.47 -6.84 -22.58
N ASP A 189 1.79 -7.67 -21.78
CA ASP A 189 0.36 -7.95 -21.93
C ASP A 189 -0.49 -6.70 -21.66
N GLN A 190 -0.21 -5.96 -20.58
CA GLN A 190 -0.95 -4.73 -20.27
C GLN A 190 -0.73 -3.63 -21.31
N ARG A 191 0.48 -3.47 -21.83
CA ARG A 191 0.76 -2.54 -22.94
C ARG A 191 -0.09 -2.90 -24.16
N THR A 192 -0.10 -4.17 -24.55
CA THR A 192 -0.90 -4.63 -25.69
C THR A 192 -2.38 -4.36 -25.47
N ARG A 193 -2.89 -4.64 -24.26
CA ARG A 193 -4.28 -4.37 -23.88
C ARG A 193 -4.64 -2.89 -23.95
N PHE A 194 -3.81 -2.00 -23.38
CA PHE A 194 -4.09 -0.57 -23.35
C PHE A 194 -3.85 0.13 -24.69
N ARG A 195 -2.94 -0.38 -25.54
CA ARG A 195 -2.83 0.06 -26.95
C ARG A 195 -4.11 -0.23 -27.73
N GLY A 196 -4.72 -1.40 -27.52
CA GLY A 196 -6.01 -1.74 -28.13
C GLY A 196 -7.21 -1.00 -27.51
N ARG A 197 -7.07 -0.43 -26.30
CA ARG A 197 -8.14 0.24 -25.56
C ARG A 197 -7.63 1.52 -24.86
N PRO A 198 -7.26 2.56 -25.60
CA PRO A 198 -6.70 3.79 -25.02
C PRO A 198 -7.68 4.52 -24.09
N GLN A 199 -8.99 4.34 -24.29
CA GLN A 199 -10.00 4.91 -23.40
C GLN A 199 -9.95 4.29 -22.00
N ALA A 200 -9.76 2.97 -21.88
CA ALA A 200 -9.61 2.28 -20.60
C ALA A 200 -8.34 2.73 -19.86
N ALA A 201 -7.26 3.06 -20.58
CA ALA A 201 -6.06 3.64 -19.97
C ALA A 201 -6.37 5.01 -19.34
N ARG A 202 -7.13 5.87 -20.03
CA ARG A 202 -7.53 7.18 -19.50
C ARG A 202 -8.49 7.05 -18.31
N GLU A 203 -9.39 6.08 -18.32
CA GLU A 203 -10.30 5.80 -17.20
C GLU A 203 -9.53 5.36 -15.95
N LEU A 204 -8.55 4.47 -16.11
CA LEU A 204 -7.69 4.07 -14.98
C LEU A 204 -6.90 5.26 -14.42
N LEU A 205 -6.35 6.09 -15.30
CA LEU A 205 -5.56 7.25 -14.91
C LEU A 205 -6.40 8.46 -14.49
N SER A 206 -7.73 8.42 -14.61
CA SER A 206 -8.63 9.46 -14.08
C SER A 206 -9.17 9.13 -12.69
N VAL A 207 -8.86 7.95 -12.14
CA VAL A 207 -9.27 7.57 -10.79
C VAL A 207 -8.58 8.46 -9.75
N GLY A 208 -9.38 9.21 -8.99
CA GLY A 208 -8.91 10.10 -7.92
C GLY A 208 -8.66 11.55 -8.38
N GLN A 209 -7.97 12.34 -7.55
CA GLN A 209 -7.65 13.77 -7.75
C GLN A 209 -6.18 14.02 -8.12
N SER A 210 -5.34 13.00 -8.09
CA SER A 210 -3.91 13.10 -8.40
C SER A 210 -3.73 13.40 -9.89
N PRO A 211 -2.90 14.41 -10.23
CA PRO A 211 -2.76 14.84 -11.60
C PRO A 211 -2.12 13.75 -12.46
N LEU A 212 -2.49 13.73 -13.74
CA LEU A 212 -1.79 12.93 -14.74
C LEU A 212 -0.40 13.54 -14.99
N ASP A 213 0.63 12.69 -15.02
CA ASP A 213 1.98 13.13 -15.34
C ASP A 213 2.17 13.15 -16.86
N LYS A 214 2.24 14.34 -17.45
CA LYS A 214 2.34 14.51 -18.90
C LYS A 214 3.71 14.12 -19.48
N ARG A 215 4.69 13.80 -18.63
CA ARG A 215 6.03 13.36 -19.07
C ARG A 215 6.04 11.91 -19.56
N VAL A 216 5.03 11.13 -19.19
CA VAL A 216 4.92 9.71 -19.51
C VAL A 216 3.74 9.51 -20.45
N ASP A 217 3.89 8.63 -21.44
CA ASP A 217 2.79 8.24 -22.30
C ASP A 217 1.65 7.59 -21.50
N VAL A 218 0.40 7.86 -21.90
CA VAL A 218 -0.81 7.41 -21.21
C VAL A 218 -0.90 5.88 -21.16
N VAL A 219 -0.51 5.20 -22.24
CA VAL A 219 -0.58 3.73 -22.31
C VAL A 219 0.50 3.11 -21.42
N GLU A 220 1.71 3.66 -21.47
CA GLU A 220 2.82 3.21 -20.62
C GLU A 220 2.46 3.43 -19.14
N GLN A 221 2.01 4.62 -18.76
CA GLN A 221 1.62 4.90 -17.38
C GLN A 221 0.52 3.96 -16.90
N ALA A 222 -0.49 3.67 -17.72
CA ALA A 222 -1.56 2.73 -17.36
C ALA A 222 -1.05 1.29 -17.20
N ALA A 223 -0.16 0.82 -18.08
CA ALA A 223 0.43 -0.52 -17.99
C ALA A 223 1.25 -0.70 -16.70
N TRP A 224 2.10 0.28 -16.38
CA TRP A 224 2.89 0.28 -15.15
C TRP A 224 2.03 0.47 -13.89
N THR A 225 0.92 1.21 -13.98
CA THR A 225 -0.05 1.34 -12.89
C THR A 225 -0.69 -0.01 -12.57
N ALA A 226 -1.04 -0.79 -13.60
CA ALA A 226 -1.60 -2.12 -13.40
C ALA A 226 -0.60 -3.07 -12.72
N LEU A 227 0.68 -3.07 -13.14
CA LEU A 227 1.71 -3.86 -12.46
C LEU A 227 1.91 -3.39 -11.00
N ALA A 228 2.02 -2.08 -10.77
CA ALA A 228 2.17 -1.52 -9.43
C ALA A 228 1.00 -1.88 -8.52
N SER A 229 -0.23 -1.88 -9.04
CA SER A 229 -1.42 -2.30 -8.29
C SER A 229 -1.39 -3.78 -7.92
N VAL A 230 -0.90 -4.65 -8.81
CA VAL A 230 -0.73 -6.08 -8.49
C VAL A 230 0.31 -6.24 -7.39
N LEU A 231 1.45 -5.56 -7.51
CA LEU A 231 2.55 -5.66 -6.56
C LEU A 231 2.16 -5.15 -5.16
N LEU A 232 1.44 -4.03 -5.08
CA LEU A 232 0.94 -3.49 -3.81
C LEU A 232 -0.08 -4.42 -3.12
N ASN A 233 -0.65 -5.37 -3.85
CA ASN A 233 -1.63 -6.33 -3.36
C ASN A 233 -1.01 -7.72 -3.05
N THR A 234 0.31 -7.90 -3.16
CA THR A 234 0.95 -9.16 -2.77
C THR A 234 1.09 -9.28 -1.25
N ASP A 235 1.19 -10.51 -0.74
CA ASP A 235 1.32 -10.71 0.71
C ASP A 235 2.62 -10.09 1.24
N GLU A 236 3.69 -10.06 0.45
CA GLU A 236 4.97 -9.44 0.79
C GLU A 236 4.86 -7.91 0.95
N ALA A 237 4.05 -7.25 0.12
CA ALA A 237 3.82 -5.81 0.23
C ALA A 237 2.96 -5.47 1.47
N ILE A 238 2.03 -6.35 1.80
CA ILE A 238 1.04 -6.18 2.88
C ILE A 238 1.63 -6.62 4.24
N THR A 239 2.52 -7.61 4.26
CA THR A 239 3.16 -8.10 5.47
C THR A 239 4.50 -7.40 5.73
N ARG A 240 5.09 -7.67 6.89
CA ARG A 240 6.48 -7.32 7.17
C ARG A 240 7.20 -8.66 7.25
N GLU A 241 8.07 -8.90 6.28
CA GLU A 241 9.09 -9.95 6.38
C GLU A 241 10.21 -9.49 7.32
#